data_AF-A0A7V3WG07-F1
#
_entry.id   AF-A0A7V3WG07-F1
#
_cell.length_a   1.000
_cell.length_b   1.000
_cell.length_c   1.000
_cell.angle_alpha   90.00
_cell.angle_beta   90.00
_cell.angle_gamma   90.00
#
_symmetry.space_group_name_H-M   'P 1'
#
loop_
_entity.id
_entity.type
_entity.pdbx_description
1 polymer ?
#
loop_
_entity_poly.entity_id
_entity_poly.type
_entity_poly.pdbx_seq_one_letter_code
_entity_poly.pdbx_strand_id
1 'polypeptide(L)'
;MKKRYVVLYFILALLVMPLYSASVGCGSGGGSGSGSSSGSGPEIHHGPDTDGDGIPNDVDPDADGDGFEKDVDCNDMDASIHPGAVDRPDADYVDTNCDGMDGDPAKAVWVSAVEGDDSASGAIDAPVRTIAKALALATADPNNKKDIYIVQGTYAEDVAITDDIGLFGGFGPISDGIRKRDVKQYVSKITGVDNAQTYTFDLPSGGSYTVATTVLVNSANSAIDGVTIVNDNKGVGLMAVNSDLLVTHCILDGATPDASMELAVNVVFLTTSSSATTNNVVFKNNTINMKGGGSADKGSNYGILGMQGKDADGVLNIEIDDNSFFATGKSKSHVAIGVADMDDDPASSGIGDGKADINLTAKNNAISMDVEGSMAVGIWGGMGPELSIVPGQDNLIYINSAIIEDNTVQIQGDIDFNLGFSIGLVRQKASLKGNVLALQPSSEAISVGAFSIIANTDITANTFFIHGKETVGVFFAANDINPICNKYVSQQSPGEVSNNIINLTAEGSGCYSIGLSEEFLDDKGSSTHLASPKSVVNNDIFINAPSCTGNLVYMDRIQVNPANYNNVTGVADLNSKTGFLPDDPTEINGNISQDPMFVDPANGDFHLQAGSPAKGMGAY
;
A
#
# COMPACT_ATOMS: atom_id res chain seq x y z
N MET A 1 43.59 -19.24 -3.00
CA MET A 1 44.36 -19.99 -4.02
C MET A 1 43.64 -19.84 -5.36
N LYS A 2 44.36 -19.40 -6.41
CA LYS A 2 44.17 -19.58 -7.88
C LYS A 2 42.74 -19.82 -8.39
N LYS A 3 42.16 -19.10 -9.37
CA LYS A 3 42.64 -18.26 -10.51
C LYS A 3 41.37 -17.62 -11.13
N ARG A 4 41.34 -16.31 -11.45
CA ARG A 4 41.48 -15.67 -12.80
C ARG A 4 40.47 -16.23 -13.83
N TYR A 5 39.66 -15.43 -14.53
CA TYR A 5 40.00 -14.47 -15.61
C TYR A 5 38.77 -13.57 -15.89
N VAL A 6 38.81 -12.22 -15.94
CA VAL A 6 39.42 -11.29 -16.94
C VAL A 6 38.45 -10.94 -18.09
N VAL A 7 38.13 -9.64 -18.23
CA VAL A 7 37.89 -8.87 -19.50
C VAL A 7 36.53 -9.13 -20.19
N LEU A 8 35.77 -8.20 -20.78
CA LEU A 8 35.88 -6.82 -21.31
C LEU A 8 34.38 -6.39 -21.57
N TYR A 9 33.86 -5.19 -21.25
CA TYR A 9 34.01 -3.87 -21.92
C TYR A 9 33.13 -3.65 -23.18
N PHE A 10 32.65 -2.39 -23.37
CA PHE A 10 31.95 -1.73 -24.53
C PHE A 10 30.39 -1.78 -24.51
N ILE A 11 29.58 -0.73 -24.77
CA ILE A 11 29.74 0.68 -25.21
C ILE A 11 28.40 1.45 -24.99
N LEU A 12 28.41 2.68 -24.43
CA LEU A 12 28.00 4.01 -25.00
C LEU A 12 26.53 4.12 -25.48
N ALA A 13 25.57 4.81 -24.82
CA ALA A 13 25.39 6.23 -24.45
C ALA A 13 24.89 7.18 -25.58
N LEU A 14 23.93 8.04 -25.19
CA LEU A 14 23.55 9.39 -25.74
C LEU A 14 22.50 9.42 -26.89
N LEU A 15 21.49 10.30 -26.98
CA LEU A 15 20.95 11.45 -26.21
C LEU A 15 19.75 12.03 -27.02
N VAL A 16 18.94 12.92 -26.42
CA VAL A 16 18.26 14.11 -27.03
C VAL A 16 16.74 14.03 -27.25
N MET A 17 15.99 14.64 -26.32
CA MET A 17 14.74 15.40 -26.55
C MET A 17 15.00 16.63 -27.46
N PRO A 18 14.06 17.10 -28.31
CA PRO A 18 13.05 18.05 -27.80
C PRO A 18 11.67 18.05 -28.49
N LEU A 19 10.69 18.51 -27.70
CA LEU A 19 9.46 19.27 -28.02
C LEU A 19 9.22 19.64 -29.49
N TYR A 20 7.99 19.44 -29.99
CA TYR A 20 7.19 20.51 -30.62
C TYR A 20 5.71 20.09 -30.80
N SER A 21 4.86 21.08 -30.61
CA SER A 21 3.40 21.14 -30.76
C SER A 21 2.92 21.13 -32.22
N ALA A 22 1.68 20.68 -32.47
CA ALA A 22 0.64 21.36 -33.26
C ALA A 22 -0.52 20.45 -33.69
N SER A 23 -1.74 20.92 -33.38
CA SER A 23 -2.99 20.90 -34.16
C SER A 23 -3.31 19.75 -35.12
N VAL A 24 -4.49 19.15 -34.95
CA VAL A 24 -5.26 18.54 -36.04
C VAL A 24 -6.58 19.27 -36.19
N GLY A 25 -6.76 19.90 -37.35
CA GLY A 25 -8.04 20.33 -37.87
C GLY A 25 -8.58 19.31 -38.88
N CYS A 26 -9.91 19.18 -38.92
CA CYS A 26 -10.70 18.68 -40.04
C CYS A 26 -12.14 19.17 -39.73
N GLY A 27 -12.95 19.77 -40.59
CA GLY A 27 -12.97 19.81 -42.04
C GLY A 27 -14.43 19.69 -42.48
N SER A 28 -15.10 20.84 -42.62
CA SER A 28 -16.25 21.19 -43.49
C SER A 28 -17.26 20.13 -43.96
N GLY A 29 -18.54 20.41 -43.70
CA GLY A 29 -19.69 20.04 -44.55
C GLY A 29 -20.81 21.08 -44.39
N GLY A 30 -21.17 21.79 -45.47
CA GLY A 30 -22.02 22.98 -45.43
C GLY A 30 -23.41 22.87 -46.07
N GLY A 31 -24.14 24.00 -45.97
CA GLY A 31 -25.34 24.39 -46.74
C GLY A 31 -26.67 24.09 -46.03
N SER A 32 -27.71 24.93 -46.00
CA SER A 32 -28.01 26.28 -46.52
C SER A 32 -29.19 26.79 -45.66
N GLY A 33 -29.24 28.03 -45.17
CA GLY A 33 -29.84 29.16 -45.88
C GLY A 33 -31.31 29.43 -45.48
N SER A 34 -31.55 30.49 -44.69
CA SER A 34 -32.62 31.49 -44.91
C SER A 34 -32.58 32.52 -43.78
N GLY A 35 -32.62 33.81 -44.14
CA GLY A 35 -32.64 34.91 -43.18
C GLY A 35 -34.03 35.48 -43.01
N SER A 36 -34.27 36.14 -41.86
CA SER A 36 -35.02 37.39 -41.76
C SER A 36 -35.16 37.87 -40.30
N SER A 37 -35.11 39.20 -40.18
CA SER A 37 -35.70 40.07 -39.16
C SER A 37 -35.15 40.09 -37.73
N SER A 38 -34.42 41.18 -37.48
CA SER A 38 -34.47 42.01 -36.29
C SER A 38 -35.84 42.05 -35.59
N GLY A 39 -35.86 41.64 -34.33
CA GLY A 39 -36.96 41.85 -33.39
C GLY A 39 -36.44 41.66 -31.97
N SER A 40 -36.30 42.75 -31.23
CA SER A 40 -36.05 42.78 -29.80
C SER A 40 -37.27 42.25 -29.06
N GLY A 41 -37.20 40.97 -28.65
CA GLY A 41 -38.03 40.33 -27.63
C GLY A 41 -37.11 39.73 -26.56
N PRO A 42 -37.61 39.43 -25.35
CA PRO A 42 -36.76 38.92 -24.27
C PRO A 42 -36.12 37.61 -24.72
N GLU A 43 -34.79 37.52 -24.62
CA GLU A 43 -34.10 36.24 -24.79
C GLU A 43 -34.67 35.27 -23.76
N ILE A 44 -35.34 34.22 -24.24
CA ILE A 44 -35.58 33.03 -23.45
C ILE A 44 -34.23 32.35 -23.31
N HIS A 45 -33.52 32.67 -22.23
CA HIS A 45 -32.29 31.98 -21.87
C HIS A 45 -32.66 30.51 -21.63
N HIS A 46 -32.17 29.62 -22.50
CA HIS A 46 -32.25 28.16 -22.34
C HIS A 46 -30.89 27.65 -21.87
N GLY A 47 -30.38 28.27 -20.81
CA GLY A 47 -29.15 27.84 -20.15
C GLY A 47 -29.41 26.69 -19.17
N PRO A 48 -28.36 26.04 -18.65
CA PRO A 48 -28.46 25.21 -17.45
C PRO A 48 -29.07 26.03 -16.30
N ASP A 49 -29.80 25.33 -15.45
CA ASP A 49 -30.57 25.82 -14.31
C ASP A 49 -30.29 24.80 -13.18
N THR A 50 -29.39 25.17 -12.27
CA THR A 50 -28.83 24.24 -11.26
C THR A 50 -29.79 24.05 -10.09
N ASP A 51 -30.47 25.11 -9.64
CA ASP A 51 -31.38 25.08 -8.48
C ASP A 51 -32.84 24.76 -8.85
N GLY A 52 -33.20 24.91 -10.14
CA GLY A 52 -34.51 24.59 -10.69
C GLY A 52 -35.57 25.68 -10.47
N ASP A 53 -35.18 26.92 -10.16
CA ASP A 53 -36.12 28.02 -9.93
C ASP A 53 -36.71 28.63 -11.23
N GLY A 54 -36.14 28.26 -12.37
CA GLY A 54 -36.52 28.71 -13.71
C GLY A 54 -35.74 29.92 -14.23
N ILE A 55 -34.67 30.34 -13.53
CA ILE A 55 -33.68 31.34 -13.93
C ILE A 55 -32.40 30.59 -14.35
N PRO A 56 -31.87 30.82 -15.56
CA PRO A 56 -30.64 30.15 -15.97
C PRO A 56 -29.39 30.69 -15.25
N ASN A 57 -28.43 29.80 -14.95
CA ASN A 57 -27.23 30.09 -14.13
C ASN A 57 -26.38 31.28 -14.61
N ASP A 58 -26.46 31.66 -15.90
CA ASP A 58 -25.70 32.79 -16.45
C ASP A 58 -26.28 34.15 -16.07
N VAL A 59 -27.55 34.18 -15.66
CA VAL A 59 -28.29 35.37 -15.25
C VAL A 59 -28.86 35.27 -13.83
N ASP A 60 -28.71 34.11 -13.19
CA ASP A 60 -29.08 33.89 -11.80
C ASP A 60 -28.02 34.45 -10.84
N PRO A 61 -28.42 35.33 -9.89
CA PRO A 61 -27.54 35.79 -8.83
C PRO A 61 -27.20 34.75 -7.75
N ASP A 62 -27.95 33.65 -7.63
CA ASP A 62 -27.79 32.57 -6.64
C ASP A 62 -28.08 31.25 -7.36
N ALA A 63 -27.14 30.84 -8.22
CA ALA A 63 -27.43 29.83 -9.24
C ALA A 63 -27.58 28.40 -8.68
N ASP A 64 -27.16 28.14 -7.44
CA ASP A 64 -27.36 26.84 -6.77
C ASP A 64 -28.41 26.87 -5.64
N GLY A 65 -28.98 28.04 -5.35
CA GLY A 65 -30.17 28.21 -4.53
C GLY A 65 -29.91 28.03 -3.02
N ASP A 66 -28.68 28.26 -2.57
CA ASP A 66 -28.29 28.10 -1.18
C ASP A 66 -28.55 29.35 -0.31
N GLY A 67 -28.96 30.45 -0.96
CA GLY A 67 -29.31 31.72 -0.35
C GLY A 67 -28.16 32.73 -0.29
N PHE A 68 -27.00 32.44 -0.90
CA PHE A 68 -25.88 33.36 -1.05
C PHE A 68 -25.74 33.81 -2.50
N GLU A 69 -25.59 35.12 -2.69
CA GLU A 69 -25.39 35.65 -4.03
C GLU A 69 -23.95 35.39 -4.52
N LYS A 70 -23.78 35.18 -5.82
CA LYS A 70 -22.52 34.98 -6.55
C LYS A 70 -21.38 35.95 -6.19
N ASP A 71 -21.68 37.14 -5.68
CA ASP A 71 -20.67 38.14 -5.34
C ASP A 71 -19.96 37.88 -3.99
N VAL A 72 -20.57 37.05 -3.13
CA VAL A 72 -20.01 36.58 -1.85
C VAL A 72 -19.75 35.08 -1.84
N ASP A 73 -20.40 34.33 -2.71
CA ASP A 73 -20.17 32.90 -2.88
C ASP A 73 -18.98 32.64 -3.84
N CYS A 74 -18.00 31.90 -3.32
CA CYS A 74 -16.82 31.51 -4.05
C CYS A 74 -17.09 30.40 -5.09
N ASN A 75 -18.20 29.66 -5.00
CA ASN A 75 -18.66 28.73 -6.03
C ASN A 75 -20.20 28.60 -6.09
N ASP A 76 -20.82 29.58 -6.75
CA ASP A 76 -22.25 29.73 -7.10
C ASP A 76 -22.81 28.63 -8.04
N MET A 77 -22.28 27.42 -7.98
CA MET A 77 -22.72 26.23 -8.74
C MET A 77 -22.74 24.99 -7.83
N ASP A 78 -22.43 25.15 -6.55
CA ASP A 78 -22.31 24.12 -5.54
C ASP A 78 -22.78 24.65 -4.18
N ALA A 79 -24.06 24.39 -3.88
CA ALA A 79 -24.74 24.80 -2.64
C ALA A 79 -24.11 24.28 -1.32
N SER A 80 -23.00 23.55 -1.39
CA SER A 80 -22.20 23.16 -0.21
C SER A 80 -21.02 24.07 0.06
N ILE A 81 -20.64 24.92 -0.89
CA ILE A 81 -19.55 25.90 -0.80
C ILE A 81 -20.18 27.28 -0.72
N HIS A 82 -20.11 27.91 0.44
CA HIS A 82 -20.74 29.21 0.67
C HIS A 82 -20.26 29.85 1.97
N PRO A 83 -20.44 31.17 2.17
CA PRO A 83 -20.09 31.83 3.42
C PRO A 83 -20.64 31.12 4.67
N GLY A 84 -19.74 30.70 5.54
CA GLY A 84 -20.08 30.05 6.81
C GLY A 84 -20.41 28.54 6.74
N ALA A 85 -20.15 27.88 5.60
CA ALA A 85 -20.14 26.42 5.53
C ALA A 85 -19.08 25.81 6.47
N VAL A 86 -19.14 24.49 6.70
CA VAL A 86 -18.12 23.79 7.49
C VAL A 86 -16.89 23.61 6.62
N ASP A 87 -15.79 24.20 7.04
CA ASP A 87 -14.53 24.14 6.32
C ASP A 87 -13.44 23.52 7.19
N ARG A 88 -13.24 22.22 7.04
CA ARG A 88 -12.22 21.47 7.76
C ARG A 88 -11.12 21.14 6.76
N PRO A 89 -9.83 21.34 7.11
CA PRO A 89 -8.77 21.25 6.12
C PRO A 89 -8.78 19.92 5.38
N ASP A 90 -8.68 20.00 4.07
CA ASP A 90 -8.78 18.83 3.20
C ASP A 90 -7.63 18.72 2.19
N ALA A 91 -7.74 17.71 1.33
CA ALA A 91 -6.76 17.33 0.33
C ALA A 91 -6.71 18.26 -0.89
N ASP A 92 -7.86 18.81 -1.25
CA ASP A 92 -8.13 19.59 -2.44
C ASP A 92 -8.04 21.10 -2.18
N TYR A 93 -7.82 21.49 -0.92
CA TYR A 93 -7.70 22.88 -0.46
C TYR A 93 -8.93 23.71 -0.75
N VAL A 94 -10.11 23.08 -0.61
CA VAL A 94 -11.38 23.74 -0.89
C VAL A 94 -11.66 24.73 0.25
N ASP A 95 -11.81 26.00 -0.09
CA ASP A 95 -12.30 27.03 0.82
C ASP A 95 -13.84 26.95 0.82
N THR A 96 -14.37 26.03 1.61
CA THR A 96 -15.81 25.72 1.60
C THR A 96 -16.62 26.87 2.19
N ASN A 97 -16.03 27.65 3.10
CA ASN A 97 -16.71 28.74 3.81
C ASN A 97 -16.46 30.13 3.21
N CYS A 98 -15.75 30.20 2.08
CA CYS A 98 -15.38 31.41 1.34
C CYS A 98 -14.67 32.48 2.19
N ASP A 99 -13.88 32.07 3.20
CA ASP A 99 -13.16 32.99 4.09
C ASP A 99 -11.72 33.31 3.62
N GLY A 100 -11.29 32.70 2.53
CA GLY A 100 -10.01 32.88 1.87
C GLY A 100 -8.92 31.91 2.33
N MET A 101 -9.27 30.88 3.10
CA MET A 101 -8.34 29.83 3.52
C MET A 101 -8.99 28.42 3.55
N ASP A 102 -8.14 27.40 3.56
CA ASP A 102 -8.54 26.01 3.74
C ASP A 102 -8.46 25.66 5.25
N GLY A 103 -9.64 25.63 5.88
CA GLY A 103 -9.89 25.42 7.30
C GLY A 103 -10.50 26.62 8.02
N ASP A 104 -11.33 26.38 9.04
CA ASP A 104 -11.96 27.43 9.86
C ASP A 104 -11.07 27.86 11.08
N PRO A 105 -10.60 29.13 11.15
CA PRO A 105 -9.83 29.65 12.27
C PRO A 105 -10.50 29.53 13.64
N ALA A 106 -11.84 29.59 13.70
CA ALA A 106 -12.61 29.48 14.93
C ALA A 106 -12.65 28.04 15.44
N LYS A 107 -12.47 27.05 14.55
CA LYS A 107 -12.42 25.61 14.85
C LYS A 107 -11.00 25.08 15.04
N ALA A 108 -10.01 25.97 15.08
CA ALA A 108 -8.62 25.61 15.27
C ALA A 108 -8.06 26.06 16.63
N VAL A 109 -7.07 25.30 17.10
CA VAL A 109 -6.00 25.77 17.99
C VAL A 109 -4.72 25.87 17.16
N TRP A 110 -4.17 27.08 17.06
CA TRP A 110 -3.03 27.38 16.21
C TRP A 110 -1.70 27.15 16.94
N VAL A 111 -0.76 26.51 16.25
CA VAL A 111 0.58 26.20 16.77
C VAL A 111 1.64 26.80 15.86
N SER A 112 2.62 27.51 16.45
CA SER A 112 3.77 28.03 15.74
C SER A 112 5.03 27.91 16.58
N ALA A 113 6.02 27.15 16.09
CA ALA A 113 7.32 27.01 16.77
C ALA A 113 8.09 28.33 16.89
N VAL A 114 7.81 29.30 16.00
CA VAL A 114 8.54 30.58 15.93
C VAL A 114 7.77 31.72 16.59
N GLU A 115 6.47 31.84 16.29
CA GLU A 115 5.63 32.96 16.74
C GLU A 115 4.91 32.65 18.05
N GLY A 116 4.82 31.37 18.43
CA GLY A 116 3.96 30.92 19.51
C GLY A 116 4.52 31.12 20.93
N ASP A 117 3.59 31.17 21.88
CA ASP A 117 3.84 31.19 23.33
C ASP A 117 2.82 30.26 24.02
N ASP A 118 3.27 29.30 24.83
CA ASP A 118 2.37 28.34 25.49
C ASP A 118 1.49 28.96 26.59
N SER A 119 1.67 30.25 26.89
CA SER A 119 0.74 31.05 27.68
C SER A 119 -0.39 31.70 26.87
N ALA A 120 -0.33 31.64 25.53
CA ALA A 120 -1.32 32.18 24.63
C ALA A 120 -2.60 31.33 24.56
N SER A 121 -3.63 31.90 23.92
CA SER A 121 -4.94 31.26 23.77
C SER A 121 -4.99 30.21 22.65
N GLY A 122 -3.99 30.18 21.75
CA GLY A 122 -4.03 29.34 20.54
C GLY A 122 -4.91 29.92 19.43
N ALA A 123 -5.14 31.23 19.42
CA ALA A 123 -5.80 31.93 18.33
C ALA A 123 -4.87 32.11 17.12
N ILE A 124 -5.41 32.43 15.95
CA ILE A 124 -4.63 32.58 14.70
C ILE A 124 -3.49 33.61 14.81
N ASP A 125 -3.71 34.68 15.57
CA ASP A 125 -2.80 35.79 15.86
C ASP A 125 -2.08 35.67 17.21
N ALA A 126 -2.45 34.67 18.03
CA ALA A 126 -1.82 34.33 19.29
C ALA A 126 -1.65 32.80 19.42
N PRO A 127 -0.85 32.18 18.54
CA PRO A 127 -0.67 30.73 18.53
C PRO A 127 0.10 30.27 19.77
N VAL A 128 -0.10 29.02 20.16
CA VAL A 128 0.74 28.36 21.17
C VAL A 128 2.04 27.86 20.52
N ARG A 129 3.06 27.56 21.33
CA ARG A 129 4.38 27.16 20.83
C ARG A 129 4.46 25.66 20.54
N THR A 130 3.86 24.84 21.40
CA THR A 130 3.95 23.38 21.35
C THR A 130 2.63 22.74 20.93
N ILE A 131 2.71 21.64 20.18
CA ILE A 131 1.54 20.82 19.83
C ILE A 131 0.94 20.22 21.10
N ALA A 132 1.76 19.82 22.07
CA ALA A 132 1.29 19.33 23.36
C ALA A 132 0.38 20.34 24.08
N LYS A 133 0.75 21.63 24.08
CA LYS A 133 -0.11 22.68 24.64
C LYS A 133 -1.39 22.87 23.84
N ALA A 134 -1.32 22.76 22.52
CA ALA A 134 -2.46 22.90 21.63
C ALA A 134 -3.52 21.81 21.87
N LEU A 135 -3.08 20.56 21.96
CA LEU A 135 -3.92 19.42 22.33
C LEU A 135 -4.60 19.64 23.69
N ALA A 136 -3.85 20.10 24.69
CA ALA A 136 -4.42 20.39 26.01
C ALA A 136 -5.50 21.49 25.97
N LEU A 137 -5.41 22.48 25.07
CA LEU A 137 -6.44 23.49 24.87
C LEU A 137 -7.65 22.93 24.13
N ALA A 138 -7.44 22.11 23.11
CA ALA A 138 -8.51 21.50 22.32
C ALA A 138 -9.36 20.53 23.17
N THR A 139 -8.74 19.71 24.04
CA THR A 139 -9.45 18.82 24.97
C THR A 139 -10.21 19.57 26.08
N ALA A 140 -9.82 20.81 26.40
CA ALA A 140 -10.42 21.55 27.51
C ALA A 140 -11.86 22.03 27.24
N ASP A 141 -12.30 22.11 25.98
CA ASP A 141 -13.67 22.48 25.60
C ASP A 141 -14.34 21.39 24.75
N PRO A 142 -14.82 20.30 25.36
CA PRO A 142 -15.41 19.17 24.64
C PRO A 142 -16.70 19.52 23.88
N ASN A 143 -17.33 20.67 24.16
CA ASN A 143 -18.53 21.12 23.45
C ASN A 143 -18.21 21.90 22.17
N ASN A 144 -16.96 22.34 22.00
CA ASN A 144 -16.47 23.03 20.83
C ASN A 144 -15.11 22.41 20.44
N LYS A 145 -15.15 21.14 20.01
CA LYS A 145 -13.97 20.40 19.56
C LYS A 145 -13.22 21.21 18.51
N LYS A 146 -11.93 21.41 18.75
CA LYS A 146 -11.04 22.12 17.85
C LYS A 146 -9.96 21.18 17.36
N ASP A 147 -9.63 21.31 16.08
CA ASP A 147 -8.48 20.65 15.49
C ASP A 147 -7.20 21.47 15.71
N ILE A 148 -6.04 20.85 15.52
CA ILE A 148 -4.75 21.51 15.69
C ILE A 148 -4.19 21.91 14.34
N TYR A 149 -3.98 23.21 14.12
CA TYR A 149 -3.43 23.74 12.87
C TYR A 149 -1.97 24.15 13.11
N ILE A 150 -1.06 23.48 12.40
CA ILE A 150 0.38 23.59 12.60
C ILE A 150 0.99 24.46 11.51
N VAL A 151 1.52 25.61 11.93
CA VAL A 151 2.30 26.51 11.08
C VAL A 151 3.64 25.87 10.72
N GLN A 152 4.16 26.16 9.53
CA GLN A 152 5.46 25.72 9.07
C GLN A 152 6.55 25.86 10.14
N GLY A 153 7.40 24.85 10.26
CA GLY A 153 8.44 24.81 11.28
C GLY A 153 8.80 23.41 11.71
N THR A 154 9.78 23.31 12.61
CA THR A 154 10.19 22.06 13.23
C THR A 154 9.78 22.04 14.69
N TYR A 155 9.07 20.98 15.07
CA TYR A 155 8.51 20.73 16.39
C TYR A 155 9.19 19.50 16.98
N ALA A 156 10.12 19.73 17.91
CA ALA A 156 10.83 18.66 18.60
C ALA A 156 10.04 18.23 19.84
N GLU A 157 9.04 17.39 19.63
CA GLU A 157 8.13 16.88 20.64
C GLU A 157 7.55 15.52 20.22
N ASP A 158 7.13 14.75 21.21
CA ASP A 158 6.26 13.60 20.98
C ASP A 158 4.81 14.02 21.19
N VAL A 159 3.92 13.49 20.35
CA VAL A 159 2.51 13.88 20.27
C VAL A 159 1.63 12.68 20.62
N ALA A 160 0.68 12.87 21.52
CA ALA A 160 -0.32 11.88 21.89
C ALA A 160 -1.74 12.45 21.68
N ILE A 161 -2.47 11.86 20.74
CA ILE A 161 -3.86 12.17 20.43
C ILE A 161 -4.74 11.11 21.10
N THR A 162 -5.50 11.51 22.12
CA THR A 162 -6.36 10.63 22.92
C THR A 162 -7.83 11.03 22.90
N ASP A 163 -8.17 12.02 22.09
CA ASP A 163 -9.53 12.54 21.85
C ASP A 163 -9.72 12.70 20.34
N ASP A 164 -10.97 12.90 19.90
CA ASP A 164 -11.29 13.08 18.49
C ASP A 164 -10.84 14.48 17.99
N ILE A 165 -9.53 14.63 17.80
CA ILE A 165 -8.84 15.86 17.40
C ILE A 165 -7.97 15.52 16.19
N GLY A 166 -8.11 16.29 15.11
CA GLY A 166 -7.27 16.23 13.93
C GLY A 166 -6.01 17.10 14.03
N LEU A 167 -5.00 16.74 13.25
CA LEU A 167 -3.70 17.38 13.18
C LEU A 167 -3.39 17.78 11.74
N PHE A 168 -3.39 19.08 11.46
CA PHE A 168 -3.28 19.61 10.10
C PHE A 168 -2.05 20.49 9.97
N GLY A 169 -1.10 20.06 9.14
CA GLY A 169 0.07 20.84 8.75
C GLY A 169 -0.17 21.66 7.49
N GLY A 170 0.89 22.33 7.01
CA GLY A 170 0.84 23.06 5.75
C GLY A 170 0.49 24.53 5.89
N PHE A 171 0.46 25.13 7.09
CA PHE A 171 0.05 26.53 7.25
C PHE A 171 1.24 27.50 7.23
N GLY A 172 1.10 28.60 6.48
CA GLY A 172 2.08 29.67 6.40
C GLY A 172 2.08 30.63 7.61
N PRO A 173 3.01 31.61 7.63
CA PRO A 173 2.94 32.74 8.55
C PRO A 173 1.67 33.56 8.32
N ILE A 174 1.23 34.29 9.34
CA ILE A 174 0.04 35.16 9.23
C ILE A 174 0.33 36.34 8.30
N SER A 175 -0.55 36.55 7.31
CA SER A 175 -0.52 37.69 6.40
C SER A 175 -1.95 38.16 6.18
N ASP A 176 -2.21 39.45 6.37
CA ASP A 176 -3.54 40.05 6.20
C ASP A 176 -4.66 39.34 6.99
N GLY A 177 -4.33 38.80 8.16
CA GLY A 177 -5.27 38.12 9.06
C GLY A 177 -5.52 36.65 8.74
N ILE A 178 -4.98 36.13 7.64
CA ILE A 178 -5.13 34.72 7.22
C ILE A 178 -3.79 33.97 7.27
N ARG A 179 -3.86 32.64 7.39
CA ARG A 179 -2.71 31.75 7.23
C ARG A 179 -3.00 30.82 6.06
N LYS A 180 -2.36 31.09 4.92
CA LYS A 180 -2.51 30.26 3.72
C LYS A 180 -2.05 28.84 3.98
N ARG A 181 -2.70 27.88 3.33
CA ARG A 181 -2.35 26.47 3.42
C ARG A 181 -1.82 25.94 2.10
N ASP A 182 -0.68 25.26 2.16
CA ASP A 182 -0.03 24.54 1.07
C ASP A 182 0.99 23.59 1.72
N VAL A 183 0.70 22.28 1.69
CA VAL A 183 1.52 21.27 2.38
C VAL A 183 2.91 21.09 1.77
N LYS A 184 3.11 21.51 0.51
CA LYS A 184 4.42 21.45 -0.18
C LYS A 184 5.24 22.70 0.12
N GLN A 185 4.61 23.86 0.21
CA GLN A 185 5.28 25.13 0.48
C GLN A 185 5.58 25.33 1.96
N TYR A 186 4.63 25.02 2.85
CA TYR A 186 4.66 25.37 4.27
C TYR A 186 4.84 24.12 5.14
N VAL A 187 6.01 23.50 5.05
CA VAL A 187 6.28 22.21 5.70
C VAL A 187 6.22 22.31 7.23
N SER A 188 5.32 21.53 7.83
CA SER A 188 5.20 21.32 9.27
C SER A 188 5.85 19.99 9.65
N LYS A 189 6.94 20.04 10.41
CA LYS A 189 7.79 18.88 10.71
C LYS A 189 7.78 18.54 12.20
N ILE A 190 7.30 17.37 12.57
CA ILE A 190 7.37 16.81 13.93
C ILE A 190 8.56 15.85 13.99
N THR A 191 9.44 16.06 14.95
CA THR A 191 10.62 15.20 15.16
C THR A 191 10.55 14.58 16.55
N GLY A 192 10.53 13.25 16.62
CA GLY A 192 10.45 12.52 17.89
C GLY A 192 11.56 12.86 18.86
N VAL A 193 11.25 12.76 20.15
CA VAL A 193 12.17 12.97 21.26
C VAL A 193 12.54 11.62 21.86
N ASP A 194 13.81 11.24 21.70
CA ASP A 194 14.34 9.92 22.09
C ASP A 194 13.79 9.39 23.45
N ASN A 195 12.96 8.36 23.40
CA ASN A 195 12.37 7.63 24.53
C ASN A 195 11.52 8.48 25.50
N ALA A 196 10.99 9.64 25.08
CA ALA A 196 10.13 10.45 25.94
C ALA A 196 8.69 9.91 25.98
N GLN A 197 8.14 9.50 24.84
CA GLN A 197 6.86 8.82 24.74
C GLN A 197 7.03 7.36 24.33
N THR A 198 6.37 6.45 25.06
CA THR A 198 6.39 5.02 24.77
C THR A 198 5.01 4.41 24.91
N TYR A 199 4.76 3.35 24.15
CA TYR A 199 3.56 2.53 24.25
C TYR A 199 3.96 1.08 24.54
N THR A 200 3.28 0.46 25.51
CA THR A 200 3.47 -0.94 25.86
C THR A 200 2.26 -1.76 25.44
N PHE A 201 2.51 -2.86 24.74
CA PHE A 201 1.49 -3.82 24.36
C PHE A 201 1.98 -5.25 24.57
N ASP A 202 1.02 -6.15 24.80
CA ASP A 202 1.29 -7.57 24.90
C ASP A 202 1.00 -8.23 23.56
N LEU A 203 1.81 -9.21 23.18
CA LEU A 203 1.54 -10.04 22.00
C LEU A 203 0.77 -11.32 22.38
N PRO A 204 -0.05 -11.88 21.47
CA PRO A 204 -0.73 -13.16 21.69
C PRO A 204 0.23 -14.32 22.03
N SER A 205 1.45 -14.31 21.48
CA SER A 205 2.52 -15.26 21.78
C SER A 205 3.06 -15.18 23.21
N GLY A 206 2.64 -14.19 23.99
CA GLY A 206 3.22 -13.83 25.28
C GLY A 206 4.39 -12.85 25.14
N GLY A 207 4.63 -12.11 26.23
CA GLY A 207 5.64 -11.03 26.30
C GLY A 207 5.04 -9.64 26.11
N SER A 208 5.57 -8.68 26.86
CA SER A 208 5.25 -7.25 26.75
C SER A 208 6.35 -6.55 25.97
N TYR A 209 5.95 -5.75 25.00
CA TYR A 209 6.83 -4.98 24.13
C TYR A 209 6.59 -3.51 24.36
N THR A 210 7.67 -2.74 24.53
CA THR A 210 7.61 -1.29 24.69
C THR A 210 8.30 -0.66 23.49
N VAL A 211 7.60 0.21 22.79
CA VAL A 211 8.12 0.96 21.63
C VAL A 211 8.03 2.45 21.91
N ALA A 212 9.05 3.21 21.52
CA ALA A 212 8.95 4.66 21.49
C ALA A 212 8.09 5.12 20.31
N THR A 213 7.39 6.24 20.44
CA THR A 213 6.47 6.74 19.40
C THR A 213 6.61 8.26 19.25
N THR A 214 6.76 8.76 18.02
CA THR A 214 6.72 10.21 17.77
C THR A 214 5.29 10.75 17.77
N VAL A 215 4.37 10.08 17.08
CA VAL A 215 2.94 10.38 17.11
C VAL A 215 2.18 9.12 17.52
N LEU A 216 1.41 9.22 18.60
CA LEU A 216 0.51 8.16 19.08
C LEU A 216 -0.93 8.65 18.95
N VAL A 217 -1.75 7.93 18.21
CA VAL A 217 -3.20 8.08 18.21
C VAL A 217 -3.77 6.89 18.98
N ASN A 218 -4.48 7.12 20.07
CA ASN A 218 -4.94 6.05 20.93
C ASN A 218 -6.39 6.25 21.34
N SER A 219 -7.24 5.30 20.94
CA SER A 219 -8.68 5.28 21.24
C SER A 219 -9.40 6.55 20.79
N ALA A 220 -9.08 7.04 19.59
CA ALA A 220 -9.60 8.29 19.05
C ALA A 220 -10.06 8.13 17.58
N ASN A 221 -10.99 8.99 17.15
CA ASN A 221 -11.27 9.22 15.73
C ASN A 221 -10.55 10.49 15.28
N SER A 222 -9.52 10.35 14.45
CA SER A 222 -8.63 11.46 14.10
C SER A 222 -8.31 11.50 12.60
N ALA A 223 -7.82 12.66 12.17
CA ALA A 223 -7.23 12.84 10.85
C ALA A 223 -5.87 13.52 11.01
N ILE A 224 -4.86 13.07 10.26
CA ILE A 224 -3.55 13.70 10.20
C ILE A 224 -3.27 14.05 8.73
N ASP A 225 -3.16 15.33 8.42
CA ASP A 225 -2.93 15.77 7.04
C ASP A 225 -1.79 16.78 6.91
N GLY A 226 -0.93 16.60 5.91
CA GLY A 226 0.09 17.59 5.54
C GLY A 226 1.23 17.74 6.54
N VAL A 227 1.54 16.70 7.32
CA VAL A 227 2.59 16.71 8.34
C VAL A 227 3.77 15.84 7.92
N THR A 228 4.99 16.34 8.12
CA THR A 228 6.20 15.50 8.08
C THR A 228 6.48 14.96 9.47
N ILE A 229 6.44 13.64 9.64
CA ILE A 229 6.77 12.96 10.89
C ILE A 229 8.12 12.29 10.72
N VAL A 230 9.08 12.65 11.59
CA VAL A 230 10.37 11.98 11.67
C VAL A 230 10.40 11.13 12.92
N ASN A 231 10.66 9.84 12.73
CA ASN A 231 10.73 8.89 13.83
C ASN A 231 11.74 9.30 14.90
N ASP A 232 11.50 8.85 16.12
CA ASP A 232 12.54 8.64 17.12
C ASP A 232 13.59 7.66 16.58
N ASN A 233 14.88 7.90 16.88
CA ASN A 233 15.99 7.02 16.48
C ASN A 233 15.88 5.57 16.98
N LYS A 234 14.94 5.27 17.89
CA LYS A 234 14.66 3.94 18.44
C LYS A 234 13.17 3.57 18.43
N GLY A 235 12.35 4.30 17.67
CA GLY A 235 10.90 4.22 17.78
C GLY A 235 10.14 4.20 16.46
N VAL A 236 8.83 4.22 16.62
CA VAL A 236 7.84 4.31 15.56
C VAL A 236 7.53 5.77 15.27
N GLY A 237 7.37 6.14 14.00
CA GLY A 237 6.95 7.49 13.61
C GLY A 237 5.51 7.74 14.00
N LEU A 238 4.59 6.94 13.48
CA LEU A 238 3.17 7.01 13.76
C LEU A 238 2.64 5.67 14.28
N MET A 239 1.98 5.68 15.43
CA MET A 239 1.29 4.52 15.98
C MET A 239 -0.18 4.84 16.20
N ALA A 240 -1.07 4.05 15.61
CA ALA A 240 -2.51 4.13 15.88
C ALA A 240 -2.96 2.90 16.65
N VAL A 241 -3.61 3.09 17.80
CA VAL A 241 -4.07 2.02 18.67
C VAL A 241 -5.55 2.14 18.92
N ASN A 242 -6.35 1.12 18.58
CA ASN A 242 -7.81 1.11 18.74
C ASN A 242 -8.47 2.40 18.20
N SER A 243 -8.03 2.88 17.03
CA SER A 243 -8.39 4.21 16.52
C SER A 243 -8.93 4.15 15.09
N ASP A 244 -9.93 4.97 14.80
CA ASP A 244 -10.27 5.34 13.42
C ASP A 244 -9.33 6.47 12.99
N LEU A 245 -8.63 6.30 11.88
CA LEU A 245 -7.58 7.24 11.48
C LEU A 245 -7.54 7.43 9.97
N LEU A 246 -7.66 8.69 9.54
CA LEU A 246 -7.32 9.11 8.18
C LEU A 246 -5.95 9.78 8.18
N VAL A 247 -5.03 9.35 7.32
CA VAL A 247 -3.72 9.98 7.14
C VAL A 247 -3.52 10.33 5.68
N THR A 248 -3.31 11.62 5.40
CA THR A 248 -3.18 12.12 4.04
C THR A 248 -2.04 13.14 3.88
N HIS A 249 -1.42 13.20 2.70
CA HIS A 249 -0.34 14.15 2.36
C HIS A 249 0.81 14.23 3.36
N CYS A 250 1.03 13.17 4.15
CA CYS A 250 2.08 13.13 5.15
C CYS A 250 3.36 12.55 4.57
N ILE A 251 4.49 12.98 5.17
CA ILE A 251 5.80 12.40 4.89
C ILE A 251 6.28 11.70 6.16
N LEU A 252 6.43 10.37 6.10
CA LEU A 252 6.86 9.55 7.21
C LEU A 252 8.33 9.20 6.97
N ASP A 253 9.23 9.96 7.58
CA ASP A 253 10.66 9.83 7.37
C ASP A 253 11.29 9.01 8.50
N GLY A 254 11.71 7.79 8.17
CA GLY A 254 12.43 6.93 9.09
C GLY A 254 13.70 7.64 9.54
N ALA A 255 13.94 7.67 10.85
CA ALA A 255 15.23 8.08 11.39
C ALA A 255 16.31 7.13 10.89
N THR A 256 17.54 7.61 10.71
CA THR A 256 18.67 6.72 10.42
C THR A 256 18.85 5.81 11.63
N PRO A 257 18.59 4.49 11.51
CA PRO A 257 18.70 3.61 12.66
C PRO A 257 20.12 3.56 13.21
N ASP A 258 20.24 3.38 14.52
CA ASP A 258 21.49 2.90 15.11
C ASP A 258 21.75 1.44 14.68
N ALA A 259 23.00 1.05 14.49
CA ALA A 259 23.40 -0.32 14.15
C ALA A 259 23.04 -1.35 15.26
N SER A 260 22.62 -0.87 16.44
CA SER A 260 22.09 -1.67 17.53
C SER A 260 20.57 -1.93 17.45
N MET A 261 19.88 -1.30 16.49
CA MET A 261 18.43 -1.35 16.40
C MET A 261 17.94 -2.64 15.76
N GLU A 262 17.13 -3.40 16.49
CA GLU A 262 16.54 -4.65 16.02
C GLU A 262 15.27 -4.43 15.18
N LEU A 263 14.63 -3.27 15.29
CA LEU A 263 13.38 -2.96 14.60
C LEU A 263 13.24 -1.47 14.27
N ALA A 264 13.05 -1.15 13.00
CA ALA A 264 12.63 0.15 12.47
C ALA A 264 11.23 0.02 11.88
N VAL A 265 10.28 0.84 12.33
CA VAL A 265 8.94 0.87 11.74
C VAL A 265 8.51 2.32 11.56
N ASN A 266 8.08 2.71 10.35
CA ASN A 266 7.54 4.06 10.15
C ASN A 266 6.13 4.18 10.76
N VAL A 267 5.26 3.20 10.48
CA VAL A 267 3.86 3.23 10.91
C VAL A 267 3.41 1.90 11.50
N VAL A 268 2.73 1.94 12.64
CA VAL A 268 2.09 0.77 13.26
C VAL A 268 0.60 1.01 13.44
N PHE A 269 -0.21 0.05 13.00
CA PHE A 269 -1.64 -0.02 13.31
C PHE A 269 -1.89 -1.22 14.22
N LEU A 270 -2.48 -0.96 15.39
CA LEU A 270 -2.63 -1.95 16.43
C LEU A 270 -4.06 -1.95 16.97
N THR A 271 -4.64 -3.14 17.10
CA THR A 271 -5.83 -3.35 17.92
C THR A 271 -5.48 -4.14 19.17
N THR A 272 -5.89 -3.67 20.35
CA THR A 272 -5.66 -4.33 21.66
C THR A 272 -6.93 -4.45 22.48
N SER A 273 -8.05 -3.91 21.99
CA SER A 273 -9.33 -3.92 22.69
C SER A 273 -9.91 -5.34 22.73
N SER A 274 -10.25 -5.82 23.94
CA SER A 274 -11.04 -7.05 24.14
C SER A 274 -12.55 -6.83 23.95
N SER A 275 -12.94 -5.65 23.47
CA SER A 275 -14.32 -5.35 23.07
C SER A 275 -14.42 -5.36 21.55
N ALA A 276 -15.49 -6.00 21.05
CA ALA A 276 -15.97 -6.02 19.67
C ALA A 276 -16.13 -4.63 19.03
N THR A 277 -15.02 -3.98 18.71
CA THR A 277 -14.98 -2.67 18.03
C THR A 277 -14.41 -2.83 16.63
N THR A 278 -14.86 -1.99 15.70
CA THR A 278 -14.26 -1.88 14.37
C THR A 278 -13.45 -0.60 14.32
N ASN A 279 -12.19 -0.71 13.89
CA ASN A 279 -11.29 0.41 13.66
C ASN A 279 -10.96 0.46 12.18
N ASN A 280 -11.10 1.64 11.58
CA ASN A 280 -10.85 1.88 10.17
C ASN A 280 -9.67 2.83 10.04
N VAL A 281 -8.62 2.36 9.39
CA VAL A 281 -7.44 3.17 9.09
C VAL A 281 -7.33 3.33 7.59
N VAL A 282 -7.33 4.59 7.14
CA VAL A 282 -7.14 4.95 5.74
C VAL A 282 -5.85 5.76 5.64
N PHE A 283 -4.91 5.23 4.86
CA PHE A 283 -3.61 5.82 4.62
C PHE A 283 -3.51 6.14 3.14
N LYS A 284 -3.65 7.42 2.77
CA LYS A 284 -3.77 7.83 1.37
C LYS A 284 -2.85 8.97 0.96
N ASN A 285 -2.27 8.95 -0.24
CA ASN A 285 -1.44 10.05 -0.76
C ASN A 285 -0.22 10.41 0.12
N ASN A 286 0.36 9.44 0.82
CA ASN A 286 1.50 9.67 1.70
C ASN A 286 2.82 9.24 1.05
N THR A 287 3.92 9.78 1.57
CA THR A 287 5.27 9.32 1.25
C THR A 287 5.92 8.68 2.47
N ILE A 288 6.37 7.43 2.35
CA ILE A 288 7.04 6.68 3.41
C ILE A 288 8.50 6.47 3.01
N ASN A 289 9.43 7.10 3.74
CA ASN A 289 10.85 6.92 3.54
C ASN A 289 11.40 5.97 4.60
N MET A 290 11.68 4.74 4.21
CA MET A 290 12.23 3.69 5.05
C MET A 290 13.76 3.71 4.98
N LYS A 291 14.43 3.64 6.13
CA LYS A 291 15.90 3.63 6.23
C LYS A 291 16.37 2.43 7.03
N GLY A 292 17.17 1.56 6.42
CA GLY A 292 17.69 0.33 7.03
C GLY A 292 18.76 0.57 8.11
N GLY A 293 18.81 -0.39 9.06
CA GLY A 293 19.69 -0.53 10.24
C GLY A 293 21.21 -0.30 10.12
N GLY A 294 21.75 -0.24 8.90
CA GLY A 294 23.20 -0.13 8.66
C GLY A 294 23.96 -1.46 8.70
N SER A 295 23.30 -2.59 8.97
CA SER A 295 23.87 -3.95 8.89
C SER A 295 22.94 -4.89 8.13
N ALA A 296 23.45 -5.63 7.14
CA ALA A 296 22.67 -6.58 6.35
C ALA A 296 22.26 -7.85 7.14
N ASP A 297 22.95 -8.16 8.24
CA ASP A 297 22.68 -9.36 9.05
C ASP A 297 21.78 -9.12 10.27
N LYS A 298 21.33 -7.88 10.49
CA LYS A 298 20.59 -7.49 11.71
C LYS A 298 19.45 -6.53 11.42
N GLY A 299 18.47 -6.55 12.32
CA GLY A 299 17.36 -5.59 12.30
C GLY A 299 16.32 -5.85 11.21
N SER A 300 15.10 -5.42 11.47
CA SER A 300 14.01 -5.41 10.49
C SER A 300 13.55 -3.98 10.22
N ASN A 301 13.22 -3.66 8.97
CA ASN A 301 12.78 -2.35 8.52
C ASN A 301 11.40 -2.43 7.87
N TYR A 302 10.39 -1.82 8.49
CA TYR A 302 8.99 -1.84 8.06
C TYR A 302 8.49 -0.44 7.67
N GLY A 303 7.80 -0.35 6.54
CA GLY A 303 7.05 0.85 6.19
C GLY A 303 5.78 0.94 7.04
N ILE A 304 4.84 0.05 6.78
CA ILE A 304 3.60 -0.09 7.53
C ILE A 304 3.51 -1.50 8.12
N LEU A 305 3.12 -1.57 9.40
CA LEU A 305 2.88 -2.82 10.10
C LEU A 305 1.52 -2.80 10.80
N GLY A 306 0.58 -3.62 10.32
CA GLY A 306 -0.72 -3.87 10.95
C GLY A 306 -0.68 -5.15 11.79
N MET A 307 -1.12 -5.09 13.04
CA MET A 307 -1.14 -6.26 13.91
C MET A 307 -2.20 -6.17 15.02
N GLN A 308 -2.37 -7.28 15.74
CA GLN A 308 -3.18 -7.34 16.95
C GLN A 308 -2.35 -7.61 18.19
N GLY A 309 -2.77 -7.00 19.29
CA GLY A 309 -2.29 -7.31 20.62
C GLY A 309 -2.97 -8.55 21.20
N LYS A 310 -2.50 -8.95 22.38
CA LYS A 310 -3.06 -10.03 23.17
C LYS A 310 -4.52 -9.75 23.51
N ASP A 311 -5.38 -10.77 23.38
CA ASP A 311 -6.81 -10.73 23.73
C ASP A 311 -7.64 -9.69 22.94
N ALA A 312 -7.14 -9.19 21.80
CA ALA A 312 -7.90 -8.28 20.95
C ALA A 312 -9.10 -9.00 20.32
N ASP A 313 -10.29 -8.45 20.42
CA ASP A 313 -11.57 -9.00 19.93
C ASP A 313 -12.28 -7.93 19.11
N GLY A 314 -11.71 -7.53 17.97
CA GLY A 314 -12.22 -6.42 17.15
C GLY A 314 -11.77 -6.51 15.70
N VAL A 315 -12.39 -5.71 14.82
CA VAL A 315 -12.03 -5.65 13.41
C VAL A 315 -11.05 -4.50 13.18
N LEU A 316 -9.96 -4.75 12.48
CA LEU A 316 -9.04 -3.72 11.99
C LEU A 316 -9.07 -3.71 10.46
N ASN A 317 -9.68 -2.69 9.89
CA ASN A 317 -9.70 -2.44 8.46
C ASN A 317 -8.55 -1.49 8.12
N ILE A 318 -7.64 -1.92 7.25
CA ILE A 318 -6.47 -1.16 6.83
C ILE A 318 -6.58 -0.92 5.33
N GLU A 319 -6.74 0.33 4.93
CA GLU A 319 -6.73 0.79 3.55
C GLU A 319 -5.47 1.62 3.30
N ILE A 320 -4.68 1.21 2.31
CA ILE A 320 -3.41 1.84 1.92
C ILE A 320 -3.54 2.14 0.42
N ASP A 321 -3.80 3.40 0.09
CA ASP A 321 -4.16 3.82 -1.28
C ASP A 321 -3.27 4.97 -1.78
N ASP A 322 -2.84 4.94 -3.04
CA ASP A 322 -2.08 6.03 -3.68
C ASP A 322 -0.82 6.50 -2.89
N ASN A 323 -0.13 5.61 -2.17
CA ASN A 323 1.08 5.97 -1.41
C ASN A 323 2.38 5.65 -2.17
N SER A 324 3.45 6.39 -1.84
CA SER A 324 4.80 6.13 -2.32
C SER A 324 5.71 5.63 -1.19
N PHE A 325 6.36 4.49 -1.38
CA PHE A 325 7.32 3.90 -0.45
C PHE A 325 8.72 3.90 -1.06
N PHE A 326 9.69 4.42 -0.31
CA PHE A 326 11.10 4.43 -0.70
C PHE A 326 11.92 3.76 0.40
N ALA A 327 12.54 2.63 0.10
CA ALA A 327 13.43 1.95 1.06
C ALA A 327 14.88 2.00 0.60
N THR A 328 15.78 2.37 1.52
CA THR A 328 17.23 2.36 1.29
C THR A 328 17.99 1.81 2.49
N GLY A 329 19.25 1.41 2.28
CA GLY A 329 20.16 1.01 3.34
C GLY A 329 20.16 -0.49 3.62
N LYS A 330 20.76 -0.88 4.75
CA LYS A 330 21.02 -2.29 5.08
C LYS A 330 20.20 -2.76 6.28
N SER A 331 19.57 -3.91 6.18
CA SER A 331 18.84 -4.56 7.28
C SER A 331 18.72 -6.04 6.98
N LYS A 332 18.56 -6.91 7.99
CA LYS A 332 18.26 -8.33 7.75
C LYS A 332 17.00 -8.50 6.90
N SER A 333 15.95 -7.75 7.23
CA SER A 333 14.70 -7.76 6.49
C SER A 333 14.20 -6.34 6.20
N HIS A 334 13.62 -6.17 5.02
CA HIS A 334 12.88 -4.97 4.64
C HIS A 334 11.48 -5.36 4.17
N VAL A 335 10.44 -4.69 4.67
CA VAL A 335 9.05 -4.98 4.36
C VAL A 335 8.31 -3.67 4.15
N ALA A 336 7.79 -3.40 2.96
CA ALA A 336 7.09 -2.12 2.72
C ALA A 336 5.73 -2.10 3.43
N ILE A 337 4.89 -3.12 3.20
CA ILE A 337 3.59 -3.28 3.86
C ILE A 337 3.49 -4.68 4.45
N GLY A 338 3.21 -4.76 5.75
CA GLY A 338 3.02 -6.02 6.45
C GLY A 338 1.80 -6.02 7.34
N VAL A 339 0.99 -7.07 7.27
CA VAL A 339 -0.17 -7.24 8.15
C VAL A 339 -0.21 -8.67 8.70
N ALA A 340 -0.37 -8.80 10.02
CA ALA A 340 -0.43 -10.09 10.69
C ALA A 340 -1.55 -10.13 11.75
N ASP A 341 -2.49 -11.06 11.58
CA ASP A 341 -3.34 -11.50 12.67
C ASP A 341 -2.73 -12.76 13.31
N MET A 342 -2.25 -12.59 14.55
CA MET A 342 -1.58 -13.63 15.33
C MET A 342 -2.56 -14.62 16.00
N ASP A 343 -3.76 -14.78 15.47
CA ASP A 343 -4.67 -15.87 15.80
C ASP A 343 -4.12 -17.17 15.21
N ASP A 344 -4.23 -18.26 15.94
CA ASP A 344 -3.88 -19.60 15.51
C ASP A 344 -5.12 -20.46 15.17
N ASP A 345 -6.34 -19.94 15.36
CA ASP A 345 -7.61 -20.64 15.15
C ASP A 345 -8.34 -20.16 13.86
N PRO A 346 -8.43 -20.96 12.79
CA PRO A 346 -9.15 -20.67 11.56
C PRO A 346 -10.66 -20.88 11.68
N ALA A 347 -11.14 -21.46 12.79
CA ALA A 347 -12.57 -21.62 13.05
C ALA A 347 -13.17 -20.41 13.79
N SER A 348 -12.34 -19.41 14.15
CA SER A 348 -12.80 -18.13 14.68
C SER A 348 -13.52 -17.37 13.56
N SER A 349 -14.85 -17.40 13.62
CA SER A 349 -15.71 -16.77 12.63
C SER A 349 -16.23 -15.44 13.18
N GLY A 350 -15.33 -14.50 13.43
CA GLY A 350 -15.65 -13.10 13.76
C GLY A 350 -16.41 -12.84 15.08
N ILE A 351 -16.30 -11.58 15.49
CA ILE A 351 -17.00 -10.85 16.58
C ILE A 351 -17.60 -11.72 17.69
N GLY A 352 -16.89 -11.84 18.82
CA GLY A 352 -17.44 -12.38 20.07
C GLY A 352 -16.92 -13.76 20.50
N ASP A 353 -15.83 -14.24 19.88
CA ASP A 353 -15.04 -15.36 20.39
C ASP A 353 -13.77 -14.93 21.15
N GLY A 354 -13.51 -13.62 21.22
CA GLY A 354 -12.37 -13.05 21.92
C GLY A 354 -11.11 -12.87 21.06
N LYS A 355 -11.21 -12.89 19.71
CA LYS A 355 -10.09 -12.70 18.78
C LYS A 355 -10.41 -11.74 17.62
N ALA A 356 -9.39 -11.02 17.12
CA ALA A 356 -9.56 -9.91 16.19
C ALA A 356 -9.44 -10.33 14.71
N ASP A 357 -10.16 -9.61 13.83
CA ASP A 357 -10.12 -9.81 12.38
C ASP A 357 -9.37 -8.65 11.72
N ILE A 358 -8.41 -8.95 10.86
CA ILE A 358 -7.70 -7.91 10.09
C ILE A 358 -8.01 -8.02 8.60
N ASN A 359 -8.44 -6.90 8.00
CA ASN A 359 -8.68 -6.76 6.57
C ASN A 359 -7.64 -5.81 5.97
N LEU A 360 -6.96 -6.24 4.91
CA LEU A 360 -6.01 -5.42 4.17
C LEU A 360 -6.57 -5.08 2.79
N THR A 361 -6.61 -3.78 2.47
CA THR A 361 -6.78 -3.26 1.12
C THR A 361 -5.57 -2.40 0.76
N ALA A 362 -4.76 -2.82 -0.22
CA ALA A 362 -3.62 -2.08 -0.72
C ALA A 362 -3.80 -1.78 -2.21
N LYS A 363 -3.96 -0.51 -2.57
CA LYS A 363 -4.28 -0.06 -3.92
C LYS A 363 -3.36 1.04 -4.42
N ASN A 364 -3.04 1.03 -5.72
CA ASN A 364 -2.34 2.14 -6.39
C ASN A 364 -1.02 2.58 -5.73
N ASN A 365 -0.38 1.71 -4.93
CA ASN A 365 0.84 2.10 -4.23
C ASN A 365 2.06 1.89 -5.13
N ALA A 366 3.00 2.84 -5.05
CA ALA A 366 4.31 2.74 -5.69
C ALA A 366 5.37 2.40 -4.64
N ILE A 367 5.93 1.19 -4.70
CA ILE A 367 6.93 0.68 -3.77
C ILE A 367 8.27 0.54 -4.50
N SER A 368 9.28 1.28 -4.06
CA SER A 368 10.64 1.23 -4.62
C SER A 368 11.66 0.95 -3.51
N MET A 369 12.32 -0.20 -3.60
CA MET A 369 13.30 -0.65 -2.60
C MET A 369 14.66 -0.87 -3.26
N ASP A 370 15.67 -0.11 -2.82
CA ASP A 370 17.08 -0.29 -3.20
C ASP A 370 17.89 -0.56 -1.92
N VAL A 371 17.98 -1.82 -1.56
CA VAL A 371 18.34 -2.27 -0.21
C VAL A 371 19.37 -3.39 -0.21
N GLU A 372 20.03 -3.58 0.92
CA GLU A 372 20.90 -4.74 1.18
C GLU A 372 20.39 -5.53 2.39
N GLY A 373 20.50 -6.86 2.37
CA GLY A 373 19.91 -7.70 3.41
C GLY A 373 19.70 -9.16 3.06
N SER A 374 19.19 -9.93 4.02
CA SER A 374 18.78 -11.32 3.77
C SER A 374 17.43 -11.39 3.05
N MET A 375 16.53 -10.43 3.28
CA MET A 375 15.22 -10.44 2.65
C MET A 375 14.63 -9.05 2.36
N ALA A 376 13.86 -8.97 1.28
CA ALA A 376 13.03 -7.82 0.94
C ALA A 376 11.63 -8.28 0.49
N VAL A 377 10.60 -7.62 1.01
CA VAL A 377 9.19 -7.94 0.77
C VAL A 377 8.43 -6.69 0.37
N GLY A 378 7.68 -6.75 -0.73
CA GLY A 378 6.78 -5.68 -1.15
C GLY A 378 5.57 -5.59 -0.23
N ILE A 379 4.58 -6.45 -0.47
CA ILE A 379 3.33 -6.47 0.30
C ILE A 379 3.11 -7.86 0.88
N TRP A 380 2.79 -7.89 2.16
CA TRP A 380 2.54 -9.11 2.90
C TRP A 380 1.28 -9.01 3.76
N GLY A 381 0.45 -10.05 3.71
CA GLY A 381 -0.65 -10.27 4.66
C GLY A 381 -0.71 -11.73 5.12
N GLY A 382 -0.75 -11.99 6.43
CA GLY A 382 -0.80 -13.35 7.00
C GLY A 382 0.57 -13.87 7.41
N MET A 383 1.02 -15.06 6.98
CA MET A 383 2.32 -15.63 7.39
C MET A 383 3.52 -14.84 6.85
N GLY A 384 4.29 -14.21 7.76
CA GLY A 384 5.42 -13.35 7.41
C GLY A 384 6.75 -14.10 7.31
N PRO A 385 7.72 -13.60 6.53
CA PRO A 385 9.08 -14.11 6.55
C PRO A 385 9.76 -13.65 7.83
N GLU A 386 10.17 -14.61 8.68
CA GLU A 386 10.84 -14.42 9.97
C GLU A 386 10.49 -13.09 10.68
N LEU A 387 9.32 -13.03 11.32
CA LEU A 387 8.99 -11.94 12.24
C LEU A 387 9.99 -11.95 13.41
N SER A 388 11.10 -11.24 13.25
CA SER A 388 12.10 -11.01 14.31
C SER A 388 11.53 -10.20 15.48
N ILE A 389 10.29 -9.72 15.35
CA ILE A 389 9.49 -9.08 16.41
C ILE A 389 9.00 -10.12 17.43
N VAL A 390 8.90 -11.41 17.06
CA VAL A 390 8.45 -12.49 17.95
C VAL A 390 9.47 -13.63 17.95
N PRO A 391 10.43 -13.63 18.89
CA PRO A 391 11.39 -14.73 19.00
C PRO A 391 10.70 -16.06 19.36
N GLY A 392 10.79 -17.06 18.49
CA GLY A 392 10.60 -18.48 18.84
C GLY A 392 9.19 -19.08 18.69
N GLN A 393 8.40 -18.69 17.69
CA GLN A 393 7.11 -19.34 17.40
C GLN A 393 6.91 -19.59 15.89
N ASP A 394 6.56 -20.84 15.56
CA ASP A 394 6.08 -21.30 14.25
C ASP A 394 4.55 -21.08 14.12
N ASN A 395 4.02 -19.97 14.64
CA ASN A 395 2.58 -19.75 14.66
C ASN A 395 2.10 -19.28 13.29
N LEU A 396 1.10 -20.00 12.77
CA LEU A 396 0.38 -19.62 11.57
C LEU A 396 -0.37 -18.33 11.84
N ILE A 397 -0.27 -17.39 10.90
CA ILE A 397 -0.87 -16.06 11.00
C ILE A 397 -1.97 -16.00 9.95
N TYR A 398 -3.19 -15.74 10.40
CA TYR A 398 -4.34 -15.53 9.52
C TYR A 398 -4.51 -14.05 9.24
N ILE A 399 -5.29 -13.72 8.22
CA ILE A 399 -6.00 -12.45 8.09
C ILE A 399 -7.41 -12.76 7.57
N ASN A 400 -8.35 -11.84 7.75
CA ASN A 400 -9.71 -12.09 7.31
C ASN A 400 -9.84 -11.94 5.77
N SER A 401 -9.28 -10.89 5.20
CA SER A 401 -9.24 -10.67 3.75
C SER A 401 -8.01 -9.86 3.31
N ALA A 402 -7.61 -10.03 2.05
CA ALA A 402 -6.56 -9.24 1.40
C ALA A 402 -6.96 -8.89 -0.03
N ILE A 403 -7.04 -7.58 -0.31
CA ILE A 403 -7.27 -7.01 -1.64
C ILE A 403 -6.02 -6.21 -2.00
N ILE A 404 -5.22 -6.72 -2.94
CA ILE A 404 -3.97 -6.10 -3.39
C ILE A 404 -4.12 -5.80 -4.88
N GLU A 405 -4.42 -4.55 -5.23
CA GLU A 405 -4.78 -4.17 -6.60
C GLU A 405 -3.93 -3.00 -7.13
N ASP A 406 -3.53 -3.08 -8.39
CA ASP A 406 -2.93 -1.96 -9.12
C ASP A 406 -1.68 -1.33 -8.45
N ASN A 407 -0.94 -2.13 -7.66
CA ASN A 407 0.30 -1.68 -7.03
C ASN A 407 1.49 -1.90 -7.98
N THR A 408 2.46 -0.98 -7.93
CA THR A 408 3.77 -1.15 -8.58
C THR A 408 4.83 -1.42 -7.51
N VAL A 409 5.53 -2.55 -7.62
CA VAL A 409 6.58 -2.96 -6.68
C VAL A 409 7.88 -3.18 -7.43
N GLN A 410 8.93 -2.44 -7.06
CA GLN A 410 10.29 -2.62 -7.54
C GLN A 410 11.22 -2.92 -6.37
N ILE A 411 11.91 -4.05 -6.43
CA ILE A 411 12.91 -4.44 -5.44
C ILE A 411 14.23 -4.73 -6.16
N GLN A 412 15.29 -4.04 -5.74
CA GLN A 412 16.64 -4.19 -6.25
C GLN A 412 17.67 -4.08 -5.12
N GLY A 413 18.92 -4.40 -5.44
CA GLY A 413 20.04 -4.33 -4.52
C GLY A 413 20.60 -5.72 -4.17
N ASP A 414 21.42 -5.79 -3.12
CA ASP A 414 22.09 -7.02 -2.70
C ASP A 414 21.24 -7.75 -1.64
N ILE A 415 20.30 -8.55 -2.13
CA ILE A 415 19.30 -9.25 -1.30
C ILE A 415 19.33 -10.75 -1.60
N ASP A 416 19.48 -11.57 -0.56
CA ASP A 416 19.50 -13.03 -0.70
C ASP A 416 18.12 -13.61 -1.12
N PHE A 417 17.03 -13.07 -0.58
CA PHE A 417 15.65 -13.52 -0.84
C PHE A 417 14.67 -12.37 -1.10
N ASN A 418 13.97 -12.38 -2.23
CA ASN A 418 13.02 -11.33 -2.60
C ASN A 418 11.64 -11.92 -2.79
N LEU A 419 10.63 -11.24 -2.23
CA LEU A 419 9.24 -11.64 -2.33
C LEU A 419 8.39 -10.43 -2.70
N GLY A 420 7.77 -10.44 -3.88
CA GLY A 420 6.89 -9.35 -4.30
C GLY A 420 5.65 -9.27 -3.43
N PHE A 421 4.85 -10.33 -3.49
CA PHE A 421 3.58 -10.43 -2.77
C PHE A 421 3.51 -11.73 -1.97
N SER A 422 3.08 -11.63 -0.72
CA SER A 422 2.82 -12.79 0.14
C SER A 422 1.41 -12.72 0.70
N ILE A 423 0.60 -13.73 0.40
CA ILE A 423 -0.71 -13.93 1.01
C ILE A 423 -0.70 -15.25 1.77
N GLY A 424 -0.55 -15.16 3.09
CA GLY A 424 -0.65 -16.31 3.98
C GLY A 424 -2.05 -16.92 4.01
N LEU A 425 -2.46 -17.40 5.19
CA LEU A 425 -3.80 -17.94 5.36
C LEU A 425 -4.81 -16.80 5.43
N VAL A 426 -5.85 -16.86 4.62
CA VAL A 426 -6.93 -15.87 4.57
C VAL A 426 -8.26 -16.55 4.85
N ARG A 427 -9.06 -16.04 5.80
CA ARG A 427 -10.38 -16.62 6.17
C ARG A 427 -11.38 -16.55 5.00
N GLN A 428 -11.35 -15.45 4.26
CA GLN A 428 -12.25 -15.17 3.14
C GLN A 428 -11.50 -15.21 1.80
N LYS A 429 -12.10 -14.61 0.76
CA LYS A 429 -11.46 -14.51 -0.55
C LYS A 429 -10.36 -13.44 -0.52
N ALA A 430 -9.20 -13.74 -1.11
CA ALA A 430 -8.15 -12.76 -1.38
C ALA A 430 -8.00 -12.49 -2.88
N SER A 431 -7.42 -11.36 -3.24
CA SER A 431 -7.21 -10.94 -4.63
C SER A 431 -5.84 -10.26 -4.78
N LEU A 432 -5.06 -10.71 -5.77
CA LEU A 432 -3.96 -9.97 -6.36
C LEU A 432 -4.35 -9.64 -7.80
N LYS A 433 -4.60 -8.36 -8.09
CA LYS A 433 -5.09 -7.95 -9.41
C LYS A 433 -4.37 -6.74 -9.98
N GLY A 434 -3.99 -6.77 -11.25
CA GLY A 434 -3.48 -5.56 -11.93
C GLY A 434 -2.13 -5.07 -11.42
N ASN A 435 -1.43 -5.83 -10.57
CA ASN A 435 -0.17 -5.38 -9.99
C ASN A 435 0.99 -5.53 -10.99
N VAL A 436 1.96 -4.62 -10.90
CA VAL A 436 3.22 -4.68 -11.65
C VAL A 436 4.36 -4.92 -10.67
N LEU A 437 5.15 -5.96 -10.89
CA LEU A 437 6.27 -6.34 -10.04
C LEU A 437 7.55 -6.45 -10.84
N ALA A 438 8.62 -5.81 -10.36
CA ALA A 438 9.97 -5.96 -10.87
C ALA A 438 10.93 -6.34 -9.73
N LEU A 439 11.38 -7.59 -9.73
CA LEU A 439 12.43 -8.09 -8.84
C LEU A 439 13.74 -8.15 -9.64
N GLN A 440 14.67 -7.26 -9.32
CA GLN A 440 15.99 -7.17 -9.96
C GLN A 440 17.12 -7.17 -8.91
N PRO A 441 17.22 -8.20 -8.05
CA PRO A 441 18.27 -8.30 -7.04
C PRO A 441 19.61 -8.73 -7.67
N SER A 442 20.62 -8.93 -6.81
CA SER A 442 21.87 -9.56 -7.22
C SER A 442 21.65 -10.96 -7.84
N SER A 443 22.56 -11.38 -8.72
CA SER A 443 22.45 -12.64 -9.49
C SER A 443 22.43 -13.91 -8.63
N GLU A 444 22.68 -13.80 -7.32
CA GLU A 444 22.69 -14.91 -6.38
C GLU A 444 21.36 -15.10 -5.63
N ALA A 445 20.42 -14.18 -5.79
CA ALA A 445 19.18 -14.14 -5.04
C ALA A 445 18.16 -15.21 -5.44
N ILE A 446 17.33 -15.62 -4.50
CA ILE A 446 16.07 -16.33 -4.78
C ILE A 446 14.95 -15.28 -4.87
N SER A 447 14.20 -15.27 -5.96
CA SER A 447 13.16 -14.27 -6.21
C SER A 447 11.81 -14.92 -6.46
N VAL A 448 10.79 -14.51 -5.70
CA VAL A 448 9.43 -15.05 -5.75
C VAL A 448 8.45 -13.93 -6.04
N GLY A 449 7.64 -14.07 -7.08
CA GLY A 449 6.69 -13.05 -7.51
C GLY A 449 5.51 -12.94 -6.54
N ALA A 450 4.72 -14.00 -6.49
CA ALA A 450 3.62 -14.17 -5.56
C ALA A 450 3.74 -15.50 -4.82
N PHE A 451 3.55 -15.45 -3.50
CA PHE A 451 3.48 -16.62 -2.63
C PHE A 451 2.10 -16.68 -1.97
N SER A 452 1.49 -17.86 -1.90
CA SER A 452 0.27 -18.05 -1.11
C SER A 452 0.16 -19.41 -0.43
N ILE A 453 -0.41 -19.45 0.78
CA ILE A 453 -0.69 -20.70 1.50
C ILE A 453 -2.16 -21.06 1.32
N ILE A 454 -2.45 -22.14 0.59
CA ILE A 454 -3.79 -22.63 0.16
C ILE A 454 -4.95 -21.77 0.67
N ALA A 455 -5.08 -20.63 0.00
CA ALA A 455 -6.02 -19.58 0.28
C ALA A 455 -6.91 -19.45 -0.96
N ASN A 456 -8.18 -19.11 -0.79
CA ASN A 456 -9.07 -18.74 -1.88
C ASN A 456 -8.65 -17.38 -2.50
N THR A 457 -7.45 -17.35 -3.09
CA THR A 457 -6.77 -16.19 -3.65
C THR A 457 -6.86 -16.21 -5.17
N ASP A 458 -7.47 -15.19 -5.75
CA ASP A 458 -7.41 -14.96 -7.19
C ASP A 458 -6.15 -14.16 -7.54
N ILE A 459 -5.38 -14.61 -8.52
CA ILE A 459 -4.20 -13.94 -9.06
C ILE A 459 -4.49 -13.63 -10.52
N THR A 460 -4.92 -12.40 -10.81
CA THR A 460 -5.43 -12.04 -12.14
C THR A 460 -4.83 -10.76 -12.70
N ALA A 461 -4.59 -10.69 -14.02
CA ALA A 461 -4.16 -9.44 -14.66
C ALA A 461 -2.84 -8.84 -14.11
N ASN A 462 -1.97 -9.63 -13.47
CA ASN A 462 -0.71 -9.12 -12.93
C ASN A 462 0.43 -9.27 -13.94
N THR A 463 1.45 -8.41 -13.80
CA THR A 463 2.67 -8.45 -14.59
C THR A 463 3.87 -8.64 -13.67
N PHE A 464 4.55 -9.78 -13.75
CA PHE A 464 5.69 -10.15 -12.90
C PHE A 464 6.97 -10.25 -13.72
N PHE A 465 7.98 -9.46 -13.36
CA PHE A 465 9.35 -9.54 -13.87
C PHE A 465 10.27 -9.97 -12.75
N ILE A 466 10.86 -11.13 -12.90
CA ILE A 466 11.57 -11.79 -11.81
C ILE A 466 12.94 -12.20 -12.31
N HIS A 467 13.98 -11.61 -11.72
CA HIS A 467 15.37 -11.97 -11.96
C HIS A 467 16.02 -12.50 -10.69
N GLY A 468 16.95 -13.45 -10.83
CA GLY A 468 17.71 -14.01 -9.72
C GLY A 468 18.50 -15.26 -10.11
N LYS A 469 19.11 -15.92 -9.13
CA LYS A 469 19.70 -17.25 -9.27
C LYS A 469 18.64 -18.31 -9.44
N GLU A 470 17.58 -18.21 -8.62
CA GLU A 470 16.38 -19.02 -8.70
C GLU A 470 15.17 -18.09 -8.75
N THR A 471 14.23 -18.39 -9.63
CA THR A 471 13.06 -17.54 -9.84
C THR A 471 11.77 -18.35 -9.77
N VAL A 472 10.77 -17.79 -9.10
CA VAL A 472 9.44 -18.37 -8.98
C VAL A 472 8.39 -17.32 -9.30
N GLY A 473 7.51 -17.59 -10.27
CA GLY A 473 6.40 -16.70 -10.64
C GLY A 473 5.33 -16.65 -9.55
N VAL A 474 4.51 -17.69 -9.52
CA VAL A 474 3.46 -17.91 -8.52
C VAL A 474 3.76 -19.20 -7.78
N PHE A 475 3.71 -19.17 -6.45
CA PHE A 475 3.94 -20.33 -5.62
C PHE A 475 2.81 -20.53 -4.63
N PHE A 476 2.25 -21.74 -4.60
CA PHE A 476 1.32 -22.16 -3.56
C PHE A 476 1.94 -23.25 -2.68
N ALA A 477 1.74 -23.13 -1.37
CA ALA A 477 2.25 -24.08 -0.38
C ALA A 477 1.17 -24.47 0.63
N ALA A 478 1.37 -25.58 1.34
CA ALA A 478 0.63 -25.95 2.54
C ALA A 478 1.56 -26.47 3.63
N ASN A 479 1.12 -26.42 4.89
CA ASN A 479 1.85 -26.91 6.06
C ASN A 479 0.99 -27.92 6.88
N ASP A 480 1.60 -29.01 7.39
CA ASP A 480 0.99 -30.16 8.11
C ASP A 480 1.40 -30.20 9.58
N ILE A 481 2.31 -29.33 10.02
CA ILE A 481 2.80 -29.34 11.40
C ILE A 481 1.67 -28.94 12.37
N ASN A 482 0.62 -28.27 11.88
CA ASN A 482 -0.52 -27.86 12.69
C ASN A 482 -1.81 -28.56 12.23
N PRO A 483 -2.45 -29.40 13.06
CA PRO A 483 -3.76 -30.01 12.80
C PRO A 483 -4.83 -29.01 12.37
N ILE A 484 -4.65 -27.76 12.79
CA ILE A 484 -5.48 -26.62 12.46
C ILE A 484 -5.33 -26.22 10.97
N CYS A 485 -4.08 -26.13 10.49
CA CYS A 485 -3.76 -25.90 9.08
C CYS A 485 -4.43 -26.99 8.22
N ASN A 486 -4.31 -28.26 8.61
CA ASN A 486 -4.91 -29.37 7.86
C ASN A 486 -6.44 -29.26 7.73
N LYS A 487 -7.13 -28.81 8.78
CA LYS A 487 -8.59 -28.61 8.72
C LYS A 487 -8.96 -27.45 7.78
N TYR A 488 -8.18 -26.38 7.77
CA TYR A 488 -8.44 -25.21 6.93
C TYR A 488 -8.08 -25.47 5.46
N VAL A 489 -6.87 -25.95 5.23
CA VAL A 489 -6.30 -26.29 3.93
C VAL A 489 -7.14 -27.36 3.22
N SER A 490 -7.64 -28.38 3.92
CA SER A 490 -8.49 -29.42 3.30
C SER A 490 -9.85 -28.92 2.81
N GLN A 491 -10.25 -27.69 3.16
CA GLN A 491 -11.51 -27.07 2.75
C GLN A 491 -11.32 -25.96 1.72
N GLN A 492 -10.08 -25.56 1.42
CA GLN A 492 -9.78 -24.46 0.51
C GLN A 492 -8.99 -24.97 -0.69
N SER A 493 -9.18 -24.29 -1.81
CA SER A 493 -8.34 -24.44 -3.01
C SER A 493 -7.83 -23.05 -3.38
N PRO A 494 -6.65 -22.94 -4.00
CA PRO A 494 -6.27 -21.71 -4.66
C PRO A 494 -7.37 -21.24 -5.62
N GLY A 495 -7.51 -19.92 -5.76
CA GLY A 495 -8.50 -19.30 -6.62
C GLY A 495 -8.14 -19.44 -8.10
N GLU A 496 -8.55 -18.45 -8.89
CA GLU A 496 -8.20 -18.36 -10.31
C GLU A 496 -6.79 -17.78 -10.50
N VAL A 497 -5.99 -18.38 -11.40
CA VAL A 497 -4.74 -17.80 -11.90
C VAL A 497 -4.93 -17.49 -13.38
N SER A 498 -5.23 -16.23 -13.72
CA SER A 498 -5.56 -15.90 -15.10
C SER A 498 -5.07 -14.56 -15.61
N ASN A 499 -4.84 -14.49 -16.92
CA ASN A 499 -4.47 -13.25 -17.58
C ASN A 499 -3.23 -12.61 -16.93
N ASN A 500 -2.24 -13.40 -16.47
CA ASN A 500 -1.01 -12.84 -15.93
C ASN A 500 0.10 -12.87 -16.97
N ILE A 501 1.00 -11.91 -16.93
CA ILE A 501 2.29 -11.93 -17.64
C ILE A 501 3.36 -12.30 -16.62
N ILE A 502 4.06 -13.42 -16.82
CA ILE A 502 5.09 -13.92 -15.90
C ILE A 502 6.38 -14.06 -16.69
N ASN A 503 7.33 -13.15 -16.47
CA ASN A 503 8.65 -13.15 -17.04
C ASN A 503 9.68 -13.55 -15.99
N LEU A 504 10.27 -14.73 -16.17
CA LEU A 504 11.32 -15.27 -15.32
C LEU A 504 12.66 -15.22 -16.04
N THR A 505 13.66 -14.62 -15.42
CA THR A 505 15.05 -14.67 -15.87
C THR A 505 15.89 -15.28 -14.75
N ALA A 506 16.53 -16.43 -14.99
CA ALA A 506 17.40 -17.04 -13.98
C ALA A 506 18.78 -17.37 -14.51
N GLU A 507 19.77 -17.25 -13.63
CA GLU A 507 21.18 -17.56 -13.92
C GLU A 507 21.59 -18.94 -13.40
N GLY A 508 20.82 -19.52 -12.46
CA GLY A 508 21.03 -20.84 -11.85
C GLY A 508 20.14 -21.96 -12.41
N SER A 509 19.92 -23.00 -11.59
CA SER A 509 19.21 -24.23 -12.00
C SER A 509 17.69 -24.22 -11.76
N GLY A 510 17.12 -23.19 -11.11
CA GLY A 510 15.71 -23.16 -10.69
C GLY A 510 14.89 -22.04 -11.35
N CYS A 511 13.95 -22.40 -12.23
CA CYS A 511 12.95 -21.50 -12.80
C CYS A 511 11.57 -22.16 -12.72
N TYR A 512 10.64 -21.57 -11.97
CA TYR A 512 9.31 -22.15 -11.75
C TYR A 512 8.24 -21.09 -12.01
N SER A 513 7.45 -21.20 -13.09
CA SER A 513 6.40 -20.18 -13.34
C SER A 513 5.23 -20.32 -12.39
N ILE A 514 4.78 -21.55 -12.19
CA ILE A 514 3.77 -21.90 -11.19
C ILE A 514 4.32 -23.10 -10.43
N GLY A 515 4.37 -23.02 -9.11
CA GLY A 515 4.77 -24.12 -8.25
C GLY A 515 3.66 -24.45 -7.26
N LEU A 516 3.36 -25.74 -7.11
CA LEU A 516 2.75 -26.26 -5.89
C LEU A 516 3.82 -27.04 -5.13
N SER A 517 3.99 -26.74 -3.86
CA SER A 517 4.82 -27.57 -2.99
C SER A 517 3.99 -28.12 -1.87
N GLU A 518 3.82 -29.44 -1.88
CA GLU A 518 3.52 -30.19 -0.67
C GLU A 518 4.83 -30.39 0.08
N GLU A 519 4.96 -29.80 1.27
CA GLU A 519 6.10 -30.06 2.12
C GLU A 519 5.79 -31.19 3.10
N PHE A 520 5.48 -32.41 2.62
CA PHE A 520 5.07 -33.52 3.50
C PHE A 520 5.87 -34.83 3.33
N LEU A 521 6.46 -35.24 4.45
CA LEU A 521 6.49 -36.62 4.95
C LEU A 521 5.67 -36.56 6.24
N ASP A 522 4.47 -37.13 6.32
CA ASP A 522 3.92 -37.40 7.66
C ASP A 522 4.84 -38.44 8.35
N ASP A 523 4.83 -38.49 9.69
CA ASP A 523 5.55 -39.51 10.47
C ASP A 523 5.10 -40.97 10.15
N LYS A 524 4.12 -41.15 9.25
CA LYS A 524 3.47 -42.42 8.87
C LYS A 524 3.59 -42.76 7.36
N GLY A 525 4.32 -41.97 6.56
CA GLY A 525 4.47 -42.11 5.11
C GLY A 525 3.22 -41.92 4.24
N SER A 526 2.20 -41.16 4.65
CA SER A 526 1.02 -40.88 3.80
C SER A 526 1.10 -39.51 3.10
N SER A 527 0.97 -39.49 1.75
CA SER A 527 0.92 -38.26 0.95
C SER A 527 -0.52 -37.75 0.87
N THR A 528 -0.77 -36.51 1.28
CA THR A 528 -2.04 -35.81 1.03
C THR A 528 -1.87 -34.91 -0.17
N HIS A 529 -2.72 -35.11 -1.19
CA HIS A 529 -2.71 -34.29 -2.41
C HIS A 529 -3.16 -32.86 -2.11
N LEU A 530 -2.34 -31.86 -2.46
CA LEU A 530 -2.75 -30.46 -2.42
C LEU A 530 -3.82 -30.17 -3.46
N ALA A 531 -4.76 -29.31 -3.09
CA ALA A 531 -5.71 -28.77 -4.03
C ALA A 531 -4.99 -27.86 -5.04
N SER A 532 -5.15 -28.17 -6.31
CA SER A 532 -4.75 -27.33 -7.43
C SER A 532 -5.63 -26.08 -7.53
N PRO A 533 -5.16 -25.01 -8.21
CA PRO A 533 -5.98 -23.82 -8.45
C PRO A 533 -7.27 -24.15 -9.19
N LYS A 534 -8.34 -23.37 -8.98
CA LYS A 534 -9.62 -23.58 -9.69
C LYS A 534 -9.47 -23.53 -11.21
N SER A 535 -8.64 -22.61 -11.69
CA SER A 535 -8.33 -22.45 -13.11
C SER A 535 -6.97 -21.79 -13.30
N VAL A 536 -6.29 -22.18 -14.39
CA VAL A 536 -5.04 -21.59 -14.89
C VAL A 536 -5.24 -21.23 -16.36
N VAL A 537 -5.66 -20.01 -16.64
CA VAL A 537 -6.20 -19.63 -17.97
C VAL A 537 -5.58 -18.34 -18.50
N ASN A 538 -5.20 -18.33 -19.79
CA ASN A 538 -4.70 -17.16 -20.51
C ASN A 538 -3.48 -16.47 -19.85
N ASN A 539 -2.58 -17.23 -19.22
CA ASN A 539 -1.33 -16.67 -18.70
C ASN A 539 -0.25 -16.68 -19.79
N ASP A 540 0.46 -15.57 -19.93
CA ASP A 540 1.62 -15.43 -20.80
C ASP A 540 2.89 -15.67 -19.96
N ILE A 541 3.48 -16.85 -20.11
CA ILE A 541 4.60 -17.32 -19.30
C ILE A 541 5.86 -17.34 -20.15
N PHE A 542 6.83 -16.53 -19.77
CA PHE A 542 8.13 -16.42 -20.43
C PHE A 542 9.26 -16.81 -19.47
N ILE A 543 10.14 -17.69 -19.94
CA ILE A 543 11.28 -18.19 -19.17
C ILE A 543 12.55 -17.96 -19.99
N ASN A 544 13.38 -17.02 -19.53
CA ASN A 544 14.68 -16.69 -20.12
C ASN A 544 15.81 -17.19 -19.23
N ALA A 545 16.14 -18.47 -19.36
CA ALA A 545 17.20 -19.08 -18.56
C ALA A 545 17.90 -20.21 -19.33
N PRO A 546 19.02 -19.91 -20.02
CA PRO A 546 19.80 -20.91 -20.76
C PRO A 546 20.35 -22.05 -19.89
N SER A 547 20.52 -21.80 -18.59
CA SER A 547 21.00 -22.74 -17.56
C SER A 547 19.88 -23.39 -16.74
N CYS A 548 18.61 -23.01 -16.93
CA CYS A 548 17.51 -23.63 -16.21
C CYS A 548 17.29 -25.06 -16.72
N THR A 549 17.67 -26.02 -15.89
CA THR A 549 17.55 -27.45 -16.16
C THR A 549 16.15 -28.00 -15.86
N GLY A 550 15.27 -27.21 -15.26
CA GLY A 550 13.89 -27.56 -14.95
C GLY A 550 12.94 -26.40 -15.23
N ASN A 551 12.59 -26.19 -16.50
CA ASN A 551 11.56 -25.23 -16.95
C ASN A 551 10.16 -25.68 -16.52
N LEU A 552 9.95 -25.89 -15.23
CA LEU A 552 8.73 -26.45 -14.69
C LEU A 552 7.68 -25.36 -14.69
N VAL A 553 6.79 -25.43 -15.69
CA VAL A 553 5.65 -24.53 -15.77
C VAL A 553 4.67 -24.80 -14.62
N TYR A 554 4.65 -26.06 -14.18
CA TYR A 554 3.96 -26.55 -13.00
C TYR A 554 4.84 -27.63 -12.33
N MET A 555 5.00 -27.53 -11.01
CA MET A 555 5.62 -28.57 -10.19
C MET A 555 4.62 -29.00 -9.12
N ASP A 556 4.46 -30.32 -8.97
CA ASP A 556 3.79 -30.95 -7.83
C ASP A 556 4.81 -31.88 -7.18
N ARG A 557 5.00 -31.76 -5.87
CA ARG A 557 6.14 -32.32 -5.12
C ARG A 557 5.84 -33.69 -4.48
N ILE A 558 4.84 -34.42 -4.95
CA ILE A 558 4.54 -35.78 -4.46
C ILE A 558 5.74 -36.73 -4.72
N GLN A 559 6.19 -37.41 -3.66
CA GLN A 559 7.25 -38.43 -3.66
C GLN A 559 6.98 -39.54 -4.69
N VAL A 560 7.91 -40.22 -5.38
CA VAL A 560 9.14 -40.90 -4.98
C VAL A 560 9.93 -41.15 -6.29
N ASN A 561 11.20 -40.75 -6.38
CA ASN A 561 12.12 -40.87 -7.54
C ASN A 561 12.10 -39.68 -8.54
N PRO A 562 13.18 -38.88 -8.63
CA PRO A 562 13.37 -37.82 -9.63
C PRO A 562 13.19 -38.25 -11.09
N ALA A 563 13.17 -39.56 -11.37
CA ALA A 563 12.98 -40.10 -12.71
C ALA A 563 11.54 -40.05 -13.25
N ASN A 564 10.54 -39.72 -12.42
CA ASN A 564 9.11 -39.71 -12.79
C ASN A 564 8.47 -38.32 -12.74
N TYR A 565 9.24 -37.24 -12.57
CA TYR A 565 8.71 -35.91 -12.88
C TYR A 565 8.32 -35.93 -14.36
N ASN A 566 7.04 -35.73 -14.66
CA ASN A 566 6.63 -35.34 -16.00
C ASN A 566 7.15 -33.92 -16.21
N ASN A 567 8.44 -33.81 -16.53
CA ASN A 567 9.09 -32.54 -16.76
C ASN A 567 8.27 -31.79 -17.81
N VAL A 568 7.62 -30.73 -17.36
CA VAL A 568 7.01 -29.74 -18.25
C VAL A 568 8.20 -29.02 -18.88
N THR A 569 8.36 -29.10 -20.19
CA THR A 569 9.54 -28.53 -20.89
C THR A 569 9.18 -27.35 -21.77
N GLY A 570 7.88 -27.04 -21.88
CA GLY A 570 7.37 -25.87 -22.56
C GLY A 570 5.85 -25.75 -22.47
N VAL A 571 5.30 -24.70 -23.07
CA VAL A 571 3.87 -24.38 -22.94
C VAL A 571 2.91 -25.34 -23.66
N ALA A 572 3.41 -26.15 -24.59
CA ALA A 572 2.63 -27.25 -25.13
C ALA A 572 2.23 -28.25 -24.03
N ASP A 573 3.16 -28.55 -23.11
CA ASP A 573 2.93 -29.45 -21.98
C ASP A 573 1.96 -28.83 -20.96
N LEU A 574 2.04 -27.51 -20.72
CA LEU A 574 1.09 -26.81 -19.83
C LEU A 574 -0.35 -26.91 -20.36
N ASN A 575 -0.57 -26.57 -21.64
CA ASN A 575 -1.91 -26.63 -22.24
C ASN A 575 -2.46 -28.05 -22.36
N SER A 576 -1.62 -29.09 -22.26
CA SER A 576 -2.06 -30.49 -22.22
C SER A 576 -2.30 -31.02 -20.81
N LYS A 577 -2.36 -30.15 -19.79
CA LYS A 577 -2.46 -30.51 -18.36
C LYS A 577 -1.33 -31.44 -17.89
N THR A 578 -0.16 -31.40 -18.53
CA THR A 578 0.98 -32.22 -18.10
C THR A 578 1.43 -31.75 -16.72
N GLY A 579 1.55 -32.68 -15.78
CA GLY A 579 1.90 -32.40 -14.37
C GLY A 579 0.71 -32.44 -13.41
N PHE A 580 -0.53 -32.41 -13.91
CA PHE A 580 -1.74 -32.64 -13.10
C PHE A 580 -2.16 -34.11 -13.13
N LEU A 581 -2.90 -34.54 -12.12
CA LEU A 581 -3.57 -35.84 -12.16
C LEU A 581 -4.60 -35.87 -13.30
N PRO A 582 -4.80 -37.02 -13.99
CA PRO A 582 -5.77 -37.11 -15.08
C PRO A 582 -7.21 -36.72 -14.71
N ASP A 583 -7.58 -36.86 -13.43
CA ASP A 583 -8.87 -36.53 -12.85
C ASP A 583 -8.90 -35.17 -12.13
N ASP A 584 -7.83 -34.38 -12.21
CA ASP A 584 -7.76 -33.06 -11.62
C ASP A 584 -8.78 -32.09 -12.29
N PRO A 585 -9.64 -31.41 -11.49
CA PRO A 585 -10.72 -30.57 -12.00
C PRO A 585 -10.26 -29.21 -12.55
N THR A 586 -8.99 -28.81 -12.35
CA THR A 586 -8.45 -27.51 -12.76
C THR A 586 -8.72 -27.23 -14.23
N GLU A 587 -9.33 -26.10 -14.56
CA GLU A 587 -9.44 -25.68 -15.96
C GLU A 587 -8.10 -25.10 -16.44
N ILE A 588 -7.53 -25.65 -17.53
CA ILE A 588 -6.28 -25.14 -18.12
C ILE A 588 -6.51 -24.86 -19.59
N ASN A 589 -6.34 -23.60 -20.01
CA ASN A 589 -6.54 -23.19 -21.39
C ASN A 589 -5.81 -21.89 -21.73
N GLY A 590 -5.36 -21.75 -22.99
CA GLY A 590 -4.92 -20.48 -23.54
C GLY A 590 -3.61 -19.91 -22.96
N ASN A 591 -2.82 -20.69 -22.22
CA ASN A 591 -1.54 -20.21 -21.69
C ASN A 591 -0.48 -20.24 -22.80
N ILE A 592 0.32 -19.20 -22.97
CA ILE A 592 1.25 -19.05 -24.12
C ILE A 592 2.68 -18.74 -23.61
N SER A 593 3.71 -19.32 -24.24
CA SER A 593 5.12 -18.94 -24.03
C SER A 593 5.62 -18.31 -25.32
N GLN A 594 5.29 -17.05 -25.51
CA GLN A 594 5.88 -16.20 -26.53
C GLN A 594 6.30 -14.91 -25.86
N ASP A 595 7.48 -14.42 -26.23
CA ASP A 595 8.09 -13.24 -25.63
C ASP A 595 7.14 -12.04 -25.76
N PRO A 596 6.64 -11.48 -24.64
CA PRO A 596 5.89 -10.24 -24.69
C PRO A 596 6.78 -9.12 -25.25
N MET A 597 6.23 -8.33 -26.16
CA MET A 597 6.90 -7.16 -26.69
C MET A 597 6.61 -5.97 -25.78
N PHE A 598 7.55 -5.57 -24.93
CA PHE A 598 7.38 -4.42 -24.02
C PHE A 598 7.94 -3.12 -24.59
N VAL A 599 7.35 -1.98 -24.23
CA VAL A 599 7.75 -0.66 -24.72
C VAL A 599 9.22 -0.35 -24.36
N ASP A 600 9.57 -0.37 -23.08
CA ASP A 600 10.94 -0.12 -22.61
C ASP A 600 11.22 -0.79 -21.25
N PRO A 601 11.36 -2.13 -21.24
CA PRO A 601 11.52 -2.88 -20.00
C PRO A 601 12.83 -2.59 -19.27
N ALA A 602 13.82 -1.98 -19.94
CA ALA A 602 15.09 -1.59 -19.33
C ALA A 602 14.96 -0.39 -18.39
N ASN A 603 13.90 0.42 -18.54
CA ASN A 603 13.63 1.61 -17.73
C ASN A 603 12.35 1.47 -16.88
N GLY A 604 11.85 0.24 -16.71
CA GLY A 604 10.64 -0.03 -15.92
C GLY A 604 9.32 0.21 -16.67
N ASP A 605 9.35 0.49 -17.97
CA ASP A 605 8.14 0.60 -18.79
C ASP A 605 7.75 -0.77 -19.36
N PHE A 606 6.83 -1.41 -18.66
CA PHE A 606 6.36 -2.76 -18.96
C PHE A 606 5.04 -2.82 -19.73
N HIS A 607 4.60 -1.70 -20.34
CA HIS A 607 3.43 -1.72 -21.23
C HIS A 607 3.69 -2.57 -22.48
N LEU A 608 2.64 -3.19 -23.01
CA LEU A 608 2.72 -4.01 -24.22
C LEU A 608 2.74 -3.16 -25.50
N GLN A 609 3.71 -3.44 -26.38
CA GLN A 609 3.74 -2.92 -27.75
C GLN A 609 2.59 -3.50 -28.57
N ALA A 610 2.11 -2.72 -29.55
CA ALA A 610 1.13 -3.20 -30.52
C ALA A 610 1.66 -4.43 -31.28
N GLY A 611 0.87 -5.50 -31.31
CA GLY A 611 1.25 -6.77 -31.93
C GLY A 611 2.04 -7.72 -31.02
N SER A 612 2.19 -7.39 -29.73
CA SER A 612 2.67 -8.34 -28.74
C SER A 612 1.88 -9.66 -28.81
N PRO A 613 2.53 -10.83 -28.71
CA PRO A 613 1.85 -12.12 -28.78
C PRO A 613 0.94 -12.42 -27.59
N ALA A 614 1.02 -11.60 -26.53
CA ALA A 614 0.17 -11.65 -25.35
C ALA A 614 -1.31 -11.47 -25.72
N LYS A 615 -2.13 -12.51 -25.54
CA LYS A 615 -3.53 -12.54 -26.00
C LYS A 615 -4.48 -12.09 -24.90
N GLY A 616 -5.37 -11.14 -25.21
CA GLY A 616 -6.45 -10.71 -24.30
C GLY A 616 -6.02 -9.73 -23.20
N MET A 617 -4.72 -9.45 -23.11
CA MET A 617 -4.10 -8.52 -22.17
C MET A 617 -4.14 -7.08 -22.67
N GLY A 618 -5.32 -6.58 -23.06
CA GLY A 618 -5.49 -5.20 -23.56
C GLY A 618 -4.66 -4.22 -22.72
N ALA A 619 -3.89 -3.34 -23.39
CA ALA A 619 -2.96 -2.41 -22.77
C ALA A 619 -3.61 -1.75 -21.54
N TYR A 620 -3.17 -2.15 -20.35
CA TYR A 620 -3.42 -1.42 -19.12
C TYR A 620 -2.25 -0.46 -18.93
#